data_AF-A0A2P4SW56-F1
#
_entry.id   AF-A0A2P4SW56-F1
#
_cell.length_a   1.000
_cell.length_b   1.000
_cell.length_c   1.000
_cell.angle_alpha   90.00
_cell.angle_beta   90.00
_cell.angle_gamma   90.00
#
_symmetry.space_group_name_H-M   'P 1'
#
loop_
_entity.id
_entity.type
_entity.pdbx_description
1 polymer ?
#
loop_
_entity_poly.entity_id
_entity_poly.type
_entity_poly.pdbx_seq_one_letter_code
_entity_poly.pdbx_strand_id
1 'polypeptide(L)'
;MADGPAPKRRREEAEAAPGPAAPFPLGSVRLRRLLRDSAREKAAFVHGQVVGPSGEETDAVLILEKTPFQEEKIEELLRTHTGLELQMRNDIYSTAMPENPEIKATVVYPATEKHLQKYLRQEVHLIRETWEDYKSITLPFIQSQSFSIQWVYNILEKKAEADRIIHENPDPCNGFVLVPDLKWNQNQVCLLLLLLKGCCLLRGSTEEMSTFVSLIAC
;
A
#
# COMPACT_ATOMS: atom_id res chain seq x y z
N MET A 1 58.02 15.56 10.03
CA MET A 1 56.75 16.29 9.83
C MET A 1 56.24 15.87 8.46
N ALA A 2 55.21 15.02 8.42
CA ALA A 2 54.61 14.51 7.19
C ALA A 2 53.12 14.87 7.23
N ASP A 3 52.66 15.58 6.20
CA ASP A 3 51.30 16.08 6.02
C ASP A 3 50.26 14.95 5.98
N GLY A 4 49.16 15.15 6.71
CA GLY A 4 48.04 14.21 6.75
C GLY A 4 47.12 14.33 5.51
N PRO A 5 46.35 13.30 5.16
CA PRO A 5 45.51 13.31 3.97
C PRO A 5 44.27 14.20 4.15
N ALA A 6 43.96 14.99 3.12
CA ALA A 6 42.86 15.94 3.06
C ALA A 6 41.47 15.28 3.14
N PRO A 7 40.46 15.95 3.74
CA PRO A 7 39.13 15.39 3.92
C PRO A 7 38.36 15.33 2.60
N LYS A 8 37.79 14.16 2.30
CA LYS A 8 36.86 13.96 1.17
C LYS A 8 35.60 14.81 1.38
N ARG A 9 35.39 15.80 0.50
CA ARG A 9 34.15 16.57 0.42
C ARG A 9 32.99 15.64 0.10
N ARG A 10 32.06 15.49 1.06
CA ARG A 10 30.76 14.87 0.86
C ARG A 10 29.93 15.79 -0.03
N ARG A 11 29.64 15.36 -1.25
CA ARG A 11 28.71 16.05 -2.16
C ARG A 11 27.31 15.75 -1.63
N GLU A 12 26.71 16.70 -0.93
CA GLU A 12 25.29 16.66 -0.59
C GLU A 12 24.51 16.99 -1.87
N GLU A 13 23.99 15.96 -2.53
CA GLU A 13 22.89 16.13 -3.48
C GLU A 13 21.63 16.37 -2.66
N ALA A 14 21.28 17.65 -2.51
CA ALA A 14 19.98 18.06 -2.01
C ALA A 14 18.92 17.66 -3.05
N GLU A 15 18.16 16.59 -2.78
CA GLU A 15 16.91 16.34 -3.48
C GLU A 15 15.95 17.49 -3.15
N ALA A 16 15.84 18.42 -4.09
CA ALA A 16 14.84 19.48 -4.04
C ALA A 16 13.45 18.84 -4.08
N ALA A 17 12.63 19.11 -3.06
CA ALA A 17 11.22 18.75 -3.07
C ALA A 17 10.56 19.36 -4.34
N PRO A 18 9.87 18.57 -5.17
CA PRO A 18 9.23 19.10 -6.35
C PRO A 18 8.12 20.07 -5.91
N GLY A 19 8.20 21.31 -6.42
CA GLY A 19 7.13 22.30 -6.27
C GLY A 19 5.81 21.79 -6.86
N PRO A 20 4.69 22.49 -6.62
CA PRO A 20 3.38 22.04 -7.08
C PRO A 20 3.37 21.87 -8.59
N ALA A 21 3.38 20.61 -9.04
CA ALA A 21 3.34 20.25 -10.45
C ALA A 21 1.99 20.67 -11.03
N ALA A 22 2.00 21.15 -12.28
CA ALA A 22 0.77 21.45 -13.00
C ALA A 22 -0.18 20.23 -13.02
N PRO A 23 -1.50 20.43 -12.99
CA PRO A 23 -2.47 19.33 -12.96
C PRO A 23 -2.26 18.40 -14.16
N PHE A 24 -2.21 17.10 -13.91
CA PHE A 24 -2.07 16.12 -14.98
C PHE A 24 -3.35 16.12 -15.85
N PRO A 25 -3.26 16.29 -17.17
CA PRO A 25 -4.43 16.39 -18.04
C PRO A 25 -5.09 15.01 -18.24
N LEU A 26 -5.98 14.61 -17.33
CA LEU A 26 -6.67 13.31 -17.40
C LEU A 26 -7.42 13.10 -18.73
N GLY A 27 -7.93 14.17 -19.35
CA GLY A 27 -8.62 14.11 -20.63
C GLY A 27 -7.74 13.73 -21.82
N SER A 28 -6.41 13.82 -21.71
CA SER A 28 -5.50 13.38 -22.78
C SER A 28 -5.13 11.90 -22.70
N VAL A 29 -5.57 11.20 -21.65
CA VAL A 29 -5.30 9.77 -21.48
C VAL A 29 -6.21 8.96 -22.38
N ARG A 30 -5.62 8.21 -23.31
CA ARG A 30 -6.32 7.19 -24.08
C ARG A 30 -6.35 5.88 -23.29
N LEU A 31 -7.54 5.36 -23.00
CA LEU A 31 -7.70 4.04 -22.40
C LEU A 31 -7.14 2.96 -23.32
N ARG A 32 -6.22 2.13 -22.79
CA ARG A 32 -5.68 0.96 -23.50
C ARG A 32 -6.31 -0.33 -23.00
N ARG A 33 -6.30 -0.56 -21.68
CA ARG A 33 -6.91 -1.75 -21.05
C ARG A 33 -7.28 -1.52 -19.59
N LEU A 34 -8.23 -2.29 -19.10
CA LEU A 34 -8.51 -2.43 -17.67
C LEU A 34 -7.53 -3.46 -17.10
N LEU A 35 -6.74 -3.08 -16.09
CA LEU A 35 -5.76 -3.94 -15.43
C LEU A 35 -6.41 -4.81 -14.35
N ARG A 36 -7.26 -4.19 -13.53
CA ARG A 36 -7.99 -4.81 -12.42
C ARG A 36 -9.22 -3.99 -12.09
N ASP A 37 -10.30 -4.65 -11.70
CA ASP A 37 -11.45 -4.03 -11.05
C ASP A 37 -11.74 -4.74 -9.71
N SER A 38 -12.36 -4.00 -8.80
CA SER A 38 -12.80 -4.53 -7.51
C SER A 38 -14.12 -3.90 -7.14
N ALA A 39 -15.21 -4.67 -7.28
CA ALA A 39 -16.54 -4.24 -6.84
C ALA A 39 -16.58 -3.99 -5.32
N ARG A 40 -15.80 -4.77 -4.55
CA ARG A 40 -15.69 -4.65 -3.09
C ARG A 40 -14.98 -3.37 -2.66
N GLU A 41 -13.83 -3.07 -3.26
CA GLU A 41 -13.06 -1.84 -2.98
C GLU A 41 -13.65 -0.63 -3.71
N LYS A 42 -14.63 -0.84 -4.61
CA LYS A 42 -15.22 0.17 -5.49
C LYS A 42 -14.13 0.92 -6.27
N ALA A 43 -13.17 0.17 -6.79
CA ALA A 43 -11.96 0.68 -7.43
C ALA A 43 -11.71 0.03 -8.80
N ALA A 44 -11.12 0.80 -9.72
CA ALA A 44 -10.69 0.36 -11.02
C ALA A 44 -9.25 0.81 -11.29
N PHE A 45 -8.44 -0.10 -11.84
CA PHE A 45 -7.05 0.10 -12.20
C PHE A 45 -6.94 0.02 -13.71
N VAL A 46 -6.50 1.11 -14.31
CA VAL A 46 -6.60 1.34 -15.75
C VAL A 46 -5.21 1.59 -16.31
N HIS A 47 -4.91 0.92 -17.42
CA HIS A 47 -3.77 1.24 -18.26
C HIS A 47 -4.20 2.25 -19.32
N GLY A 48 -3.64 3.45 -19.23
CA GLY A 48 -3.78 4.50 -20.22
C GLY A 48 -2.49 4.74 -21.01
N GLN A 49 -2.62 5.40 -22.15
CA GLN A 49 -1.49 5.93 -22.92
C GLN A 49 -1.70 7.43 -23.11
N VAL A 50 -0.61 8.19 -23.00
CA VAL A 50 -0.58 9.63 -23.27
C VAL A 50 0.31 9.86 -24.47
N VAL A 51 -0.18 10.61 -25.45
CA VAL A 51 0.61 11.03 -26.61
C VAL A 51 1.31 12.34 -26.25
N GLY A 52 2.64 12.31 -26.24
CA GLY A 52 3.47 13.50 -26.02
C GLY A 52 3.42 14.47 -27.21
N PRO A 53 3.89 15.71 -27.05
CA PRO A 53 3.95 16.69 -28.13
C PRO A 53 4.86 16.27 -29.30
N SER A 54 5.80 15.36 -29.06
CA SER A 54 6.66 14.73 -30.07
C SER A 54 6.03 13.53 -30.79
N GLY A 55 4.80 13.14 -30.42
CA GLY A 55 4.11 11.96 -30.94
C GLY A 55 4.48 10.64 -30.24
N GLU A 56 5.34 10.68 -29.22
CA GLU A 56 5.69 9.49 -28.45
C GLU A 56 4.54 9.06 -27.52
N GLU A 57 4.15 7.79 -27.59
CA GLU A 57 3.18 7.20 -26.67
C GLU A 57 3.86 6.76 -25.38
N THR A 58 3.46 7.36 -24.27
CA THR A 58 3.97 7.01 -22.93
C THR A 58 2.87 6.37 -22.11
N ASP A 59 3.18 5.25 -21.47
CA ASP A 59 2.21 4.52 -20.64
C ASP A 59 1.89 5.30 -19.35
N ALA A 60 0.65 5.16 -18.88
CA ALA A 60 0.15 5.66 -17.62
C ALA A 60 -0.68 4.59 -16.91
N VAL A 61 -0.66 4.58 -15.58
CA VAL A 61 -1.63 3.83 -14.78
C VAL A 61 -2.54 4.80 -14.05
N LEU A 62 -3.84 4.60 -14.16
CA LEU A 62 -4.85 5.36 -13.44
C LEU A 62 -5.52 4.44 -12.43
N ILE A 63 -5.60 4.89 -11.19
CA ILE A 63 -6.30 4.22 -10.10
C ILE A 63 -7.50 5.09 -9.75
N LEU A 64 -8.69 4.58 -10.01
CA LEU A 64 -9.96 5.27 -9.83
C LEU A 64 -10.68 4.63 -8.65
N GLU A 65 -10.89 5.37 -7.57
CA GLU A 65 -11.49 4.88 -6.33
C GLU A 65 -12.68 5.76 -5.97
N LYS A 66 -13.82 5.15 -5.62
CA LYS A 66 -14.92 5.92 -5.01
C LYS A 66 -14.49 6.42 -3.63
N THR A 67 -14.73 7.69 -3.35
CA THR A 67 -14.45 8.24 -2.03
C THR A 67 -15.44 7.70 -0.99
N PRO A 68 -15.00 7.45 0.25
CA PRO A 68 -15.91 7.14 1.35
C PRO A 68 -16.74 8.38 1.70
N PHE A 69 -17.94 8.17 2.23
CA PHE A 69 -18.75 9.28 2.73
C PHE A 69 -18.10 9.92 3.95
N GLN A 70 -18.17 11.25 4.00
CA GLN A 70 -17.81 12.07 5.15
C GLN A 70 -19.10 12.60 5.75
N GLU A 71 -19.32 12.37 7.04
CA GLU A 71 -20.58 12.69 7.73
C GLU A 71 -20.94 14.17 7.56
N GLU A 72 -19.94 15.05 7.62
CA GLU A 72 -20.09 16.50 7.54
C GLU A 72 -20.57 16.98 6.16
N LYS A 73 -20.36 16.16 5.12
CA LYS A 73 -20.74 16.47 3.73
C LYS A 73 -22.05 15.83 3.30
N ILE A 74 -22.65 14.98 4.14
CA ILE A 74 -23.89 14.27 3.78
C ILE A 74 -25.02 15.26 3.49
N GLU A 75 -25.19 16.28 4.33
CA GLU A 75 -26.24 17.29 4.12
C GLU A 75 -26.09 18.05 2.80
N GLU A 76 -24.85 18.42 2.47
CA GLU A 76 -24.53 19.09 1.21
C GLU A 76 -24.85 18.17 0.02
N LEU A 77 -24.41 16.90 0.09
CA LEU A 77 -24.64 15.89 -0.94
C LEU A 77 -26.14 15.66 -1.20
N LEU A 78 -26.95 15.59 -0.14
CA LEU A 78 -28.41 15.44 -0.24
C LEU A 78 -29.08 16.65 -0.91
N ARG A 79 -28.50 17.86 -0.75
CA ARG A 79 -29.02 19.08 -1.38
C ARG A 79 -28.58 19.24 -2.84
N THR A 80 -27.41 18.73 -3.21
CA THR A 80 -26.86 18.87 -4.57
C THR A 80 -27.53 17.93 -5.58
N HIS A 81 -27.88 16.72 -5.17
CA HIS A 81 -28.42 15.70 -6.07
C HIS A 81 -29.95 15.80 -6.15
N THR A 82 -30.44 16.78 -6.90
CA THR A 82 -31.88 17.02 -7.10
C THR A 82 -32.49 16.20 -8.25
N GLY A 83 -31.66 15.65 -9.14
CA GLY A 83 -32.05 14.80 -10.26
C GLY A 83 -31.83 13.32 -9.99
N LEU A 84 -32.48 12.76 -8.97
CA LEU A 84 -32.38 11.33 -8.68
C LEU A 84 -33.32 10.55 -9.60
N GLU A 85 -32.75 9.76 -10.53
CA GLU A 85 -33.52 8.80 -11.30
C GLU A 85 -33.92 7.61 -10.40
N LEU A 86 -35.23 7.45 -10.20
CA LEU A 86 -35.80 6.35 -9.44
C LEU A 86 -35.60 5.04 -10.21
N GLN A 87 -34.86 4.11 -9.63
CA GLN A 87 -34.65 2.78 -10.22
C GLN A 87 -35.67 1.75 -9.74
N MET A 88 -36.00 1.78 -8.45
CA MET A 88 -36.92 0.82 -7.85
C MET A 88 -37.73 1.49 -6.74
N ARG A 89 -39.01 1.09 -6.63
CA ARG A 89 -39.86 1.44 -5.48
C ARG A 89 -40.70 0.25 -5.07
N ASN A 90 -40.69 -0.07 -3.79
CA ASN A 90 -41.57 -1.06 -3.18
C ASN A 90 -42.06 -0.53 -1.83
N ASP A 91 -43.34 -0.18 -1.76
CA ASP A 91 -43.97 0.47 -0.60
C ASP A 91 -43.17 1.70 -0.10
N ILE A 92 -42.57 1.61 1.08
CA ILE A 92 -41.75 2.66 1.71
C ILE A 92 -40.28 2.63 1.27
N TYR A 93 -39.84 1.60 0.52
CA TYR A 93 -38.47 1.48 0.05
C TYR A 93 -38.34 2.04 -1.36
N SER A 94 -37.43 2.99 -1.55
CA SER A 94 -37.04 3.49 -2.86
C SER A 94 -35.52 3.40 -3.04
N THR A 95 -35.09 3.10 -4.26
CA THR A 95 -33.69 3.12 -4.65
C THR A 95 -33.56 4.04 -5.84
N ALA A 96 -32.67 5.03 -5.73
CA ALA A 96 -32.36 5.96 -6.79
C ALA A 96 -30.83 6.09 -6.93
N MET A 97 -30.37 6.40 -8.14
CA MET A 97 -28.95 6.56 -8.42
C MET A 97 -28.61 8.05 -8.52
N PRO A 98 -27.71 8.59 -7.69
CA PRO A 98 -27.20 9.94 -7.89
C PRO A 98 -26.31 10.02 -9.13
N GLU A 99 -26.39 11.14 -9.84
CA GLU A 99 -25.46 11.47 -10.90
C GLU A 99 -24.07 11.79 -10.32
N ASN A 100 -23.02 11.25 -10.93
CA ASN A 100 -21.61 11.56 -10.65
C ASN A 100 -21.13 11.29 -9.21
N PRO A 101 -20.86 10.02 -8.84
CA PRO A 101 -20.15 9.76 -7.59
C PRO A 101 -18.77 10.45 -7.62
N GLU A 102 -18.38 11.07 -6.51
CA GLU A 102 -17.02 11.55 -6.35
C GLU A 102 -16.03 10.38 -6.53
N ILE A 103 -15.14 10.51 -7.52
CA ILE A 103 -14.09 9.54 -7.80
C ILE A 103 -12.75 10.22 -7.55
N LYS A 104 -11.96 9.62 -6.67
CA LYS A 104 -10.55 9.96 -6.51
C LYS A 104 -9.76 9.28 -7.64
N ALA A 105 -9.05 10.08 -8.42
CA ALA A 105 -8.12 9.59 -9.44
C ALA A 105 -6.67 9.75 -8.98
N THR A 106 -5.92 8.66 -8.97
CA THR A 106 -4.46 8.65 -8.75
C THR A 106 -3.78 8.25 -10.06
N VAL A 107 -2.80 9.04 -10.50
CA VAL A 107 -2.09 8.80 -11.77
C VAL A 107 -0.63 8.44 -11.50
N VAL A 108 -0.16 7.37 -12.14
CA VAL A 108 1.25 7.01 -12.23
C VAL A 108 1.71 7.26 -13.66
N TYR A 109 2.57 8.25 -13.84
CA TYR A 109 3.09 8.65 -15.15
C TYR A 109 4.53 9.18 -15.02
N PRO A 110 5.47 8.76 -15.89
CA PRO A 110 5.36 7.66 -16.84
C PRO A 110 5.29 6.31 -16.13
N ALA A 111 4.39 5.43 -16.57
CA ALA A 111 4.29 4.08 -16.04
C ALA A 111 5.35 3.17 -16.66
N THR A 112 5.98 2.34 -15.83
CA THR A 112 6.92 1.30 -16.28
C THR A 112 6.17 -0.03 -16.37
N GLU A 113 6.75 -1.02 -17.05
CA GLU A 113 6.19 -2.37 -17.09
C GLU A 113 5.99 -2.96 -15.68
N LYS A 114 6.87 -2.63 -14.73
CA LYS A 114 6.70 -3.05 -13.32
C LYS A 114 5.44 -2.45 -12.68
N HIS A 115 5.10 -1.21 -13.00
CA HIS A 115 3.85 -0.59 -12.53
C HIS A 115 2.64 -1.30 -13.14
N LEU A 116 2.69 -1.66 -14.43
CA LEU A 116 1.61 -2.40 -15.09
C LEU A 116 1.40 -3.77 -14.42
N GLN A 117 2.46 -4.55 -14.22
CA GLN A 117 2.39 -5.87 -13.59
C GLN A 117 1.93 -5.83 -12.14
N LYS A 118 2.26 -4.76 -11.40
CA LYS A 118 1.81 -4.57 -10.01
C LYS A 118 0.28 -4.43 -9.90
N TYR A 119 -0.34 -3.72 -10.84
CA TYR A 119 -1.78 -3.44 -10.80
C TYR A 119 -2.60 -4.36 -11.70
N LEU A 120 -1.94 -5.18 -12.52
CA LEU A 120 -2.59 -6.25 -13.26
C LEU A 120 -3.23 -7.23 -12.28
N ARG A 121 -4.45 -7.67 -12.58
CA ARG A 121 -5.14 -8.70 -11.81
C ARG A 121 -4.27 -9.96 -11.77
N GLN A 122 -3.81 -10.30 -10.58
CA GLN A 122 -3.14 -11.57 -10.32
C GLN A 122 -4.19 -12.62 -9.98
N GLU A 123 -4.16 -13.75 -10.68
CA GLU A 123 -4.97 -14.90 -10.31
C GLU A 123 -4.40 -15.49 -9.02
N VAL A 124 -5.23 -15.52 -7.98
CA VAL A 124 -4.86 -16.12 -6.69
C VAL A 124 -5.45 -17.52 -6.66
N HIS A 125 -4.60 -18.51 -6.38
CA HIS A 125 -5.02 -19.89 -6.24
C HIS A 125 -4.92 -20.31 -4.78
N LEU A 126 -5.92 -21.07 -4.31
CA LEU A 126 -5.87 -21.70 -3.01
C LEU A 126 -5.05 -22.98 -3.11
N ILE A 127 -3.97 -23.07 -2.35
CA ILE A 127 -3.09 -24.25 -2.29
C ILE A 127 -3.13 -24.78 -0.87
N ARG A 128 -3.28 -26.10 -0.73
CA ARG A 128 -3.12 -26.79 0.55
C ARG A 128 -1.72 -27.38 0.62
N GLU A 129 -0.81 -26.67 1.26
CA GLU A 129 0.57 -27.11 1.48
C GLU A 129 0.62 -28.15 2.62
N THR A 130 1.35 -29.26 2.41
CA THR A 130 1.73 -30.20 3.47
C THR A 130 3.07 -29.81 4.09
N TRP A 131 3.39 -30.37 5.26
CA TRP A 131 4.68 -30.12 5.90
C TRP A 131 5.88 -30.56 5.05
N GLU A 132 5.72 -31.66 4.32
CA GLU A 132 6.71 -32.19 3.40
C GLU A 132 6.92 -31.26 2.19
N ASP A 133 5.84 -30.72 1.63
CA ASP A 133 5.90 -29.74 0.53
C ASP A 133 6.58 -28.44 0.98
N TYR A 134 6.25 -27.96 2.19
CA TYR A 134 6.90 -26.78 2.77
C TYR A 134 8.41 -26.95 2.83
N LYS A 135 8.89 -28.09 3.37
CA LYS A 135 10.34 -28.36 3.50
C LYS A 135 11.06 -28.54 2.18
N SER A 136 10.42 -29.20 1.21
CA SER A 136 11.06 -29.61 -0.03
C SER A 136 10.94 -28.57 -1.15
N ILE A 137 9.91 -27.71 -1.14
CA ILE A 137 9.60 -26.77 -2.22
C ILE A 137 9.66 -25.33 -1.69
N THR A 138 8.82 -24.98 -0.72
CA THR A 138 8.58 -23.59 -0.31
C THR A 138 9.76 -23.01 0.47
N LEU A 139 10.32 -23.74 1.43
CA LEU A 139 11.44 -23.29 2.24
C LEU A 139 12.70 -23.02 1.38
N PRO A 140 13.14 -23.92 0.47
CA PRO A 140 14.23 -23.62 -0.45
C PRO A 140 13.95 -22.40 -1.33
N PHE A 141 12.70 -22.24 -1.80
CA PHE A 141 12.31 -21.07 -2.59
C PHE A 141 12.44 -19.77 -1.77
N ILE A 142 11.86 -19.72 -0.56
CA ILE A 142 11.96 -18.55 0.32
C ILE A 142 13.42 -18.22 0.63
N GLN A 143 14.25 -19.22 0.93
CA GLN A 143 15.67 -19.04 1.21
C GLN A 143 16.48 -18.56 -0.01
N SER A 144 16.06 -18.96 -1.23
CA SER A 144 16.67 -18.47 -2.47
C SER A 144 16.35 -17.00 -2.76
N GLN A 145 15.27 -16.47 -2.19
CA GLN A 145 14.89 -15.07 -2.35
C GLN A 145 15.57 -14.22 -1.27
N SER A 146 16.37 -13.25 -1.69
CA SER A 146 17.03 -12.31 -0.76
C SER A 146 16.11 -11.14 -0.42
N PHE A 147 15.19 -11.33 0.53
CA PHE A 147 14.40 -10.22 1.08
C PHE A 147 15.10 -9.63 2.30
N SER A 148 15.45 -8.36 2.24
CA SER A 148 16.01 -7.65 3.39
C SER A 148 14.90 -7.26 4.36
N ILE A 149 14.94 -7.82 5.57
CA ILE A 149 14.09 -7.43 6.70
C ILE A 149 14.78 -6.38 7.59
N GLN A 150 15.75 -5.62 7.04
CA GLN A 150 16.52 -4.64 7.81
C GLN A 150 15.66 -3.58 8.50
N TRP A 151 14.53 -3.20 7.88
CA TRP A 151 13.59 -2.26 8.47
C TRP A 151 13.01 -2.77 9.80
N VAL A 152 12.82 -4.08 9.95
CA VAL A 152 12.38 -4.72 11.21
C VAL A 152 13.46 -4.56 12.27
N TYR A 153 14.72 -4.87 11.94
CA TYR A 153 15.84 -4.70 12.86
C TYR A 153 16.03 -3.24 13.27
N ASN A 154 15.81 -2.29 12.36
CA ASN A 154 15.89 -0.87 12.70
C ASN A 154 14.85 -0.45 13.75
N ILE A 155 13.65 -1.04 13.74
CA ILE A 155 12.61 -0.81 14.75
C ILE A 155 13.00 -1.47 16.08
N LEU A 156 13.44 -2.73 16.05
CA LEU A 156 13.86 -3.47 17.24
C LEU A 156 15.05 -2.82 17.94
N GLU A 157 16.02 -2.32 17.17
CA GLU A 157 17.23 -1.63 17.67
C GLU A 157 17.01 -0.13 17.94
N LYS A 158 15.76 0.37 17.82
CA LYS A 158 15.41 1.79 18.01
C LYS A 158 16.15 2.78 17.12
N LYS A 159 16.65 2.32 15.97
CA LYS A 159 17.29 3.16 14.95
C LYS A 159 16.28 3.92 14.09
N ALA A 160 15.05 3.42 13.98
CA ALA A 160 13.94 4.05 13.26
C ALA A 160 12.59 3.78 13.94
N GLU A 161 11.64 4.69 13.78
CA GLU A 161 10.26 4.60 14.33
C GLU A 161 10.16 4.37 15.85
N ALA A 162 11.20 4.73 16.61
CA ALA A 162 11.24 4.55 18.06
C ALA A 162 10.17 5.39 18.80
N ASP A 163 9.82 6.53 18.23
CA ASP A 163 8.78 7.47 18.70
C ASP A 163 7.35 6.95 18.47
N ARG A 164 7.17 6.03 17.51
CA ARG A 164 5.86 5.45 17.17
C ARG A 164 5.51 4.22 18.01
N ILE A 165 6.41 3.77 18.88
CA ILE A 165 6.22 2.56 19.69
C ILE A 165 5.18 2.81 20.79
N ILE A 166 4.11 2.01 20.80
CA ILE A 166 3.06 2.07 21.82
C ILE A 166 3.46 1.30 23.07
N HIS A 167 4.05 0.11 22.89
CA HIS A 167 4.45 -0.77 23.99
C HIS A 167 5.64 -1.63 23.60
N GLU A 168 6.42 -2.03 24.60
CA GLU A 168 7.56 -2.91 24.42
C GLU A 168 7.71 -3.84 25.63
N ASN A 169 7.88 -5.12 25.35
CA ASN A 169 8.41 -6.09 26.28
C ASN A 169 9.88 -6.39 25.90
N PRO A 170 10.87 -6.00 26.72
CA PRO A 170 12.29 -6.14 26.38
C PRO A 170 12.86 -7.54 26.62
N ASP A 171 12.03 -8.54 26.96
CA ASP A 171 12.52 -9.91 27.20
C ASP A 171 13.28 -10.46 25.96
N PRO A 172 14.53 -10.94 26.09
CA PRO A 172 15.31 -11.38 24.93
C PRO A 172 14.76 -12.60 24.18
N CYS A 173 13.87 -13.38 24.80
CA CYS A 173 13.33 -14.63 24.24
C CYS A 173 11.84 -14.53 23.90
N ASN A 174 11.09 -13.78 24.70
CA ASN A 174 9.63 -13.64 24.65
C ASN A 174 9.20 -12.18 24.47
N GLY A 175 10.14 -11.29 24.23
CA GLY A 175 9.90 -9.86 24.05
C GLY A 175 9.23 -9.55 22.72
N PHE A 176 8.59 -8.39 22.69
CA PHE A 176 7.98 -7.87 21.49
C PHE A 176 7.89 -6.35 21.50
N VAL A 177 7.81 -5.78 20.31
CA VAL A 177 7.55 -4.34 20.11
C VAL A 177 6.20 -4.19 19.42
N LEU A 178 5.40 -3.25 19.94
CA LEU A 178 4.09 -2.88 19.45
C LEU A 178 4.16 -1.53 18.72
N VAL A 179 3.91 -1.53 17.41
CA VAL A 179 3.97 -0.31 16.58
C VAL A 179 2.73 -0.21 15.68
N PRO A 180 2.15 1.00 15.51
CA PRO A 180 1.17 1.31 14.47
C PRO A 180 1.68 0.93 13.08
N ASP A 181 0.84 0.29 12.27
CA ASP A 181 1.17 0.06 10.85
C ASP A 181 1.33 1.38 10.08
N LEU A 182 2.16 1.36 9.03
CA LEU A 182 2.44 2.52 8.18
C LEU A 182 1.18 3.06 7.48
N LYS A 183 0.19 2.21 7.19
CA LYS A 183 -1.04 2.60 6.50
C LYS A 183 -2.11 3.13 7.44
N TRP A 184 -1.92 3.05 8.75
CA TRP A 184 -2.91 3.50 9.71
C TRP A 184 -2.77 5.01 9.97
N ASN A 185 -3.84 5.75 9.71
CA ASN A 185 -3.89 7.21 9.86
C ASN A 185 -4.35 7.69 11.25
N GLN A 186 -4.47 6.79 12.25
CA GLN A 186 -4.86 7.05 13.65
C GLN A 186 -6.23 7.74 13.87
N ASN A 187 -6.94 8.11 12.80
CA ASN A 187 -8.22 8.82 12.85
C ASN A 187 -9.41 7.88 13.10
N GLN A 188 -9.23 6.57 12.96
CA GLN A 188 -10.24 5.56 13.29
C GLN A 188 -9.65 4.51 14.22
N VAL A 189 -10.44 4.05 15.20
CA VAL A 189 -10.06 3.09 16.27
C VAL A 189 -9.89 1.65 15.75
N CYS A 190 -9.58 1.46 14.47
CA CYS A 190 -9.18 0.16 13.95
C CYS A 190 -7.68 -0.02 14.25
N LEU A 191 -7.39 -0.64 15.39
CA LEU A 191 -6.03 -0.87 15.86
C LEU A 191 -5.35 -1.95 15.00
N LEU A 192 -4.51 -1.54 14.04
CA LEU A 192 -3.66 -2.48 13.32
C LEU A 192 -2.40 -2.74 14.14
N LEU A 193 -2.24 -3.99 14.56
CA LEU A 193 -1.28 -4.41 15.57
C LEU A 193 -0.15 -5.22 14.91
N LEU A 194 1.07 -4.69 14.89
CA LEU A 194 2.28 -5.43 14.54
C LEU A 194 2.93 -5.97 15.82
N LEU A 195 2.96 -7.29 15.97
CA LEU A 195 3.76 -7.97 16.99
C LEU A 195 5.05 -8.49 16.37
N LEU A 196 6.18 -7.93 16.79
CA LEU A 196 7.50 -8.44 16.42
C LEU A 196 8.03 -9.32 17.55
N LYS A 197 7.91 -10.65 17.43
CA LYS A 197 8.53 -11.57 18.40
C LYS A 197 10.05 -11.63 18.20
N GLY A 198 10.80 -11.34 19.26
CA GLY A 198 12.24 -11.58 19.30
C GLY A 198 12.56 -13.06 19.49
N CYS A 199 12.49 -13.87 18.43
CA CYS A 199 12.95 -15.26 18.53
C CYS A 199 14.49 -15.28 18.57
N CYS A 200 15.05 -15.96 19.59
CA CYS A 200 16.46 -16.25 19.72
C CYS A 200 16.99 -17.06 18.53
N LEU A 201 17.53 -16.40 17.51
CA LEU A 201 18.20 -17.05 16.37
C LEU A 201 19.61 -17.57 16.70
N LEU A 202 20.02 -17.56 17.98
CA LEU A 202 21.35 -17.97 18.43
C LEU A 202 21.23 -19.08 19.49
N ARG A 203 20.76 -20.27 19.07
CA ARG A 203 21.23 -21.61 19.51
C ARG A 203 20.18 -22.68 19.19
N GLY A 204 20.26 -23.26 17.99
CA GLY A 204 20.11 -24.70 17.77
C GLY A 204 18.82 -25.44 18.19
N SER A 205 17.72 -24.80 18.57
CA SER A 205 16.44 -25.47 18.81
C SER A 205 15.52 -25.31 17.61
N THR A 206 15.19 -26.43 16.97
CA THR A 206 14.37 -26.56 15.75
C THR A 206 12.86 -26.34 15.96
N GLU A 207 12.46 -25.71 17.05
CA GLU A 207 11.05 -25.42 17.36
C GLU A 207 10.96 -23.97 17.81
N GLU A 208 10.67 -23.08 16.87
CA GLU A 208 9.77 -21.93 17.03
C GLU A 208 9.92 -21.03 15.80
N MET A 209 8.93 -21.13 14.91
CA MET A 209 8.78 -20.24 13.78
C MET A 209 8.64 -18.80 14.29
N SER A 210 9.47 -17.88 13.78
CA SER A 210 9.25 -16.44 13.92
C SER A 210 7.85 -16.13 13.41
N THR A 211 6.90 -15.98 14.33
CA THR A 211 5.50 -15.82 13.97
C THR A 211 5.23 -14.34 13.84
N PHE A 212 5.19 -13.85 12.61
CA PHE A 212 4.60 -12.56 12.29
C PHE A 212 3.09 -12.72 12.36
N VAL A 213 2.47 -12.22 13.42
CA VAL A 213 1.01 -12.16 13.52
C VAL A 213 0.58 -10.72 13.27
N SER A 214 0.04 -10.48 12.07
CA SER A 214 -0.81 -9.30 11.84
C SER A 214 -2.19 -9.64 12.40
N LEU A 215 -2.49 -9.16 13.61
CA LEU A 215 -3.85 -9.22 14.15
C LEU A 215 -4.62 -7.98 13.69
N ILE A 216 -5.65 -8.22 12.87
CA ILE A 216 -6.69 -7.23 12.58
C ILE A 216 -7.76 -7.42 13.62
N ALA A 217 -7.84 -6.52 14.60
CA ALA A 217 -9.00 -6.40 15.48
C ALA A 217 -9.86 -5.25 14.96
N CYS A 218 -11.04 -5.59 14.41
CA CYS A 218 -12.13 -4.66 14.14
C CYS A 218 -13.21 -4.83 15.20
#